data_AF-A0A2S5KDI2-F1
#
_entry.id   AF-A0A2S5KDI2-F1
#
_cell.length_a   1.000
_cell.length_b   1.000
_cell.length_c   1.000
_cell.angle_alpha   90.00
_cell.angle_beta   90.00
_cell.angle_gamma   90.00
#
_symmetry.space_group_name_H-M   'P 1'
#
loop_
_entity.id
_entity.type
_entity.pdbx_description
1 polymer ?
#
loop_
_entity_poly.entity_id
_entity_poly.type
_entity_poly.pdbx_seq_one_letter_code
_entity_poly.pdbx_strand_id
1 'polypeptide(L)'
;MEEGFYKVTFVHANGASASVIVKEAHILGRGLSISVYGSFYGASLILNVARNNTTNISPILDDYQAYSFSGGLEKTAEGYAFELDDHTDIPVYITFTKTADLTGDECLTEFID
;
A
#
# COMPACT_ATOMS: atom_id res chain seq x y z
N MET A 1 8.41 -3.29 -8.37
CA MET A 1 7.63 -2.07 -8.60
C MET A 1 8.60 -0.90 -8.65
N GLU A 2 8.40 0.05 -9.55
CA GLU A 2 9.25 1.25 -9.66
C GLU A 2 8.96 2.23 -8.52
N GLU A 3 9.94 3.06 -8.17
CA GLU A 3 9.70 4.17 -7.23
C GLU A 3 8.71 5.19 -7.80
N GLY A 4 7.96 5.84 -6.90
CA GLY A 4 6.98 6.84 -7.27
C GLY A 4 5.79 6.92 -6.32
N PHE A 5 4.80 7.69 -6.75
CA PHE A 5 3.54 7.84 -6.05
C PHE A 5 2.47 6.97 -6.70
N TYR A 6 1.71 6.28 -5.86
CA TYR A 6 0.69 5.34 -6.28
C TYR A 6 -0.61 5.57 -5.50
N LYS A 7 -1.73 5.25 -6.14
CA LYS A 7 -3.00 5.00 -5.46
C LYS A 7 -3.12 3.51 -5.22
N VAL A 8 -3.22 3.09 -3.97
CA VAL A 8 -3.58 1.72 -3.59
C VAL A 8 -5.09 1.64 -3.45
N THR A 9 -5.71 0.71 -4.17
CA THR A 9 -7.14 0.45 -4.09
C THR A 9 -7.35 -0.94 -3.52
N PHE A 10 -8.18 -1.01 -2.48
CA PHE A 10 -8.63 -2.22 -1.84
C PHE A 10 -10.09 -2.42 -2.22
N VAL A 11 -10.43 -3.51 -2.88
CA VAL A 11 -11.80 -3.86 -3.23
C VAL A 11 -12.23 -5.01 -2.33
N HIS A 12 -12.93 -4.64 -1.27
CA HIS A 12 -13.80 -5.51 -0.46
C HIS A 12 -15.24 -4.99 -0.61
N ALA A 13 -16.20 -5.45 0.22
CA ALA A 13 -17.62 -5.11 0.13
C ALA A 13 -17.94 -3.61 -0.14
N ASN A 14 -17.18 -2.68 0.44
CA ASN A 14 -17.39 -1.23 0.28
C ASN A 14 -16.23 -0.47 -0.37
N GLY A 15 -15.12 -1.15 -0.66
CA GLY A 15 -13.88 -0.56 -1.19
C GLY A 15 -13.19 0.45 -0.26
N ALA A 16 -11.88 0.59 -0.41
CA ALA A 16 -11.10 1.66 0.21
C ALA A 16 -9.91 2.03 -0.68
N SER A 17 -9.32 3.21 -0.48
CA SER A 17 -8.08 3.57 -1.14
C SER A 17 -7.18 4.41 -0.26
N ALA A 18 -5.88 4.33 -0.51
CA ALA A 18 -4.85 5.14 0.11
C ALA A 18 -3.89 5.68 -0.95
N SER A 19 -3.38 6.89 -0.74
CA SER A 19 -2.22 7.37 -1.50
C SER A 19 -0.95 6.87 -0.82
N VAL A 20 -0.05 6.27 -1.58
CA VAL A 20 1.22 5.74 -1.09
C VAL A 20 2.40 6.27 -1.89
N ILE A 21 3.54 6.35 -1.23
CA ILE A 21 4.86 6.54 -1.82
C ILE A 21 5.60 5.20 -1.77
N VAL A 22 6.28 4.88 -2.88
CA VAL A 22 7.17 3.74 -3.00
C VAL A 22 8.58 4.28 -3.19
N LYS A 23 9.48 3.99 -2.25
CA LYS A 23 10.87 4.42 -2.26
C LYS A 23 11.73 3.39 -1.54
N GLU A 24 12.89 3.03 -2.10
CA GLU A 24 13.87 2.12 -1.47
C GLU A 24 13.25 0.79 -1.02
N ALA A 25 12.39 0.19 -1.86
CA ALA A 25 11.65 -1.02 -1.54
C ALA A 25 10.66 -0.92 -0.35
N HIS A 26 10.38 0.28 0.14
CA HIS A 26 9.37 0.56 1.16
C HIS A 26 8.12 1.18 0.55
N ILE A 27 6.97 0.88 1.17
CA ILE A 27 5.68 1.50 0.88
C ILE A 27 5.24 2.22 2.14
N LEU A 28 4.86 3.49 2.01
CA LEU A 28 4.26 4.27 3.09
C LEU A 28 3.10 5.08 2.53
N GLY A 29 2.00 5.13 3.25
CA GLY A 29 0.89 5.97 2.82
C GLY A 29 -0.32 5.92 3.72
N ARG A 30 -1.33 6.69 3.30
CA ARG A 30 -2.51 6.93 4.12
C ARG A 30 -3.73 7.20 3.24
N GLY A 31 -4.85 6.64 3.65
CA GLY A 31 -6.19 6.98 3.18
C GLY A 31 -7.00 7.64 4.31
N LEU A 32 -8.29 7.87 4.06
CA LEU A 32 -9.17 8.47 5.06
C LEU A 32 -9.31 7.59 6.31
N SER A 33 -9.57 6.30 6.13
CA SER A 33 -9.84 5.34 7.21
C SER A 33 -8.67 4.42 7.55
N ILE A 34 -7.64 4.37 6.70
CA ILE A 34 -6.53 3.41 6.80
C ILE A 34 -5.17 4.07 6.64
N SER A 35 -4.17 3.47 7.27
CA SER A 35 -2.75 3.69 7.00
C SER A 35 -2.17 2.42 6.39
N VAL A 36 -1.25 2.60 5.44
CA VAL A 36 -0.66 1.51 4.67
C VAL A 36 0.86 1.63 4.78
N TYR A 37 1.51 0.55 5.18
CA TYR A 37 2.97 0.47 5.18
C TYR A 37 3.42 -0.92 4.79
N GLY A 38 4.53 -1.04 4.06
CA GLY A 38 4.98 -2.32 3.56
C GLY A 38 6.41 -2.30 3.07
N SER A 39 6.88 -3.47 2.69
CA SER A 39 8.23 -3.65 2.16
C SER A 39 8.26 -4.79 1.15
N PHE A 40 9.08 -4.61 0.12
CA PHE A 40 9.39 -5.67 -0.83
C PHE A 40 10.56 -6.52 -0.34
N TYR A 41 10.43 -7.84 -0.50
CA TYR A 41 11.52 -8.79 -0.32
C TYR A 41 11.61 -9.66 -1.58
N GLY A 42 12.53 -9.29 -2.48
CA GLY A 42 12.59 -9.89 -3.82
C GLY A 42 11.33 -9.59 -4.63
N ALA A 43 10.62 -10.65 -5.05
CA ALA A 43 9.35 -10.54 -5.77
C ALA A 43 8.12 -10.48 -4.84
N SER A 44 8.31 -10.67 -3.54
CA SER A 44 7.22 -10.69 -2.56
C SER A 44 7.01 -9.33 -1.92
N LEU A 45 5.77 -9.01 -1.57
CA LEU A 45 5.36 -7.84 -0.83
C LEU A 45 4.72 -8.28 0.49
N ILE A 46 5.12 -7.63 1.59
CA ILE A 46 4.36 -7.62 2.84
C ILE A 46 3.74 -6.24 2.98
N LEU A 47 2.41 -6.18 3.01
CA LEU A 47 1.62 -4.96 3.11
C LEU A 47 0.80 -4.98 4.40
N ASN A 48 1.13 -4.08 5.31
CA ASN A 48 0.38 -3.88 6.54
C ASN A 48 -0.62 -2.75 6.36
N VAL A 49 -1.83 -3.00 6.81
CA VAL A 49 -2.93 -2.04 6.77
C VAL A 49 -3.48 -1.90 8.17
N ALA A 50 -3.57 -0.67 8.66
CA ALA A 50 -4.07 -0.37 9.99
C ALA A 50 -5.18 0.67 9.92
N ARG A 51 -6.16 0.59 10.83
CA ARG A 51 -7.21 1.60 10.95
C ARG A 51 -6.64 2.90 11.50
N ASN A 52 -7.06 4.02 10.92
CA ASN A 52 -6.75 5.36 11.45
C ASN A 52 -7.62 5.73 12.66
N ASN A 53 -8.76 5.06 12.83
CA ASN A 53 -9.70 5.30 13.92
C ASN A 53 -10.27 3.99 14.45
N THR A 54 -10.62 4.00 15.74
CA THR A 54 -11.17 2.84 16.45
C THR A 54 -12.71 2.83 16.47
N THR A 55 -13.34 3.93 16.06
CA THR A 55 -14.78 4.16 16.27
C THR A 55 -15.68 3.62 15.18
N ASN A 56 -15.17 3.46 13.94
CA ASN A 56 -15.97 3.04 12.79
C ASN A 56 -15.45 1.73 12.21
N ILE A 57 -16.35 0.79 11.87
CA ILE A 57 -16.01 -0.46 11.17
C ILE A 57 -15.24 -0.11 9.89
N SER A 58 -14.10 -0.78 9.68
CA SER A 58 -13.27 -0.53 8.51
C SER A 58 -13.92 -1.16 7.27
N PRO A 59 -13.99 -0.46 6.12
CA PRO A 59 -14.57 -1.01 4.90
C PRO A 59 -13.79 -2.22 4.32
N ILE A 60 -12.59 -2.50 4.83
CA ILE A 60 -11.70 -3.56 4.34
C ILE A 60 -11.06 -4.40 5.44
N LEU A 61 -11.12 -3.97 6.71
CA LEU A 61 -10.54 -4.69 7.84
C LEU A 61 -11.61 -5.23 8.79
N ASP A 62 -12.90 -5.00 8.51
CA ASP A 62 -14.00 -5.38 9.38
C ASP A 62 -13.73 -4.97 10.85
N ASP A 63 -13.59 -5.97 11.73
CA ASP A 63 -13.31 -5.82 13.16
C ASP A 63 -11.81 -5.70 13.50
N TYR A 64 -10.91 -6.04 12.56
CA TYR A 64 -9.47 -5.97 12.77
C TYR A 64 -8.99 -4.52 12.92
N GLN A 65 -8.13 -4.28 13.91
CA GLN A 65 -7.43 -2.99 14.05
C GLN A 65 -6.30 -2.83 13.03
N ALA A 66 -5.63 -3.94 12.70
CA ALA A 66 -4.63 -4.02 11.66
C ALA A 66 -4.59 -5.44 11.07
N TYR A 67 -4.15 -5.56 9.82
CA TYR A 67 -3.96 -6.83 9.12
C TYR A 67 -2.75 -6.75 8.20
N SER A 68 -2.08 -7.89 8.01
CA SER A 68 -0.89 -8.01 7.17
C SER A 68 -1.21 -8.92 5.99
N PHE A 69 -1.11 -8.38 4.79
CA PHE A 69 -1.24 -9.10 3.53
C PHE A 69 0.14 -9.46 3.00
N SER A 70 0.32 -10.68 2.51
CA SER A 70 1.55 -11.12 1.84
C SER A 70 1.23 -11.73 0.48
N GLY A 71 2.19 -11.64 -0.43
CA GLY A 71 2.08 -12.27 -1.74
C GLY A 71 2.98 -11.64 -2.81
N GLY A 72 2.65 -11.85 -4.08
CA GLY A 72 3.41 -11.36 -5.24
C GLY A 72 2.77 -10.17 -5.93
N LEU A 73 3.57 -9.37 -6.66
CA LEU A 73 3.03 -8.34 -7.55
C LEU A 73 3.03 -8.80 -9.00
N GLU A 74 1.87 -8.74 -9.63
CA GLU A 74 1.71 -8.90 -11.07
C GLU A 74 1.63 -7.52 -11.74
N LYS A 75 2.40 -7.29 -12.81
CA LYS A 75 2.35 -6.02 -13.56
C LYS A 75 1.15 -6.02 -14.51
N THR A 76 0.34 -4.97 -14.48
CA THR A 76 -0.84 -4.79 -15.33
C THR A 76 -0.68 -3.56 -16.24
N ALA A 77 -1.64 -3.34 -17.14
CA ALA A 77 -1.64 -2.17 -18.03
C ALA A 77 -1.70 -0.82 -17.27
N GLU A 78 -2.32 -0.80 -16.09
CA GLU A 78 -2.56 0.42 -15.31
C GLU A 78 -1.68 0.50 -14.04
N GLY A 79 -0.82 -0.50 -13.80
CA GLY A 79 0.06 -0.53 -12.64
C GLY A 79 0.38 -1.96 -12.20
N TYR A 80 -0.05 -2.33 -11.00
CA TYR A 80 0.23 -3.64 -10.40
C TYR A 80 -0.99 -4.20 -9.68
N ALA A 81 -1.22 -5.51 -9.79
CA ALA A 81 -2.14 -6.26 -8.97
C ALA A 81 -1.36 -7.02 -7.89
N PHE A 82 -1.92 -7.11 -6.68
CA PHE A 82 -1.33 -7.86 -5.58
C PHE A 82 -1.98 -9.23 -5.51
N GLU A 83 -1.24 -10.25 -5.93
CA GLU A 83 -1.62 -11.65 -5.81
C GLU A 83 -1.34 -12.10 -4.38
N LEU A 84 -2.40 -12.24 -3.58
CA LEU A 84 -2.31 -12.65 -2.17
C LEU A 84 -1.94 -14.14 -2.07
N ASP A 85 -1.16 -14.50 -1.06
CA ASP A 85 -0.91 -15.90 -0.71
C ASP A 85 -2.22 -16.59 -0.27
N ASP A 86 -2.30 -17.93 -0.43
CA ASP A 86 -3.51 -18.76 -0.25
C ASP A 86 -4.10 -18.83 1.19
N HIS A 87 -3.71 -17.91 2.09
CA HIS A 87 -4.04 -17.94 3.52
C HIS A 87 -4.60 -16.61 4.05
N THR A 88 -5.21 -15.79 3.20
CA THR A 88 -5.87 -14.54 3.64
C THR A 88 -7.28 -14.81 4.18
N ASP A 89 -7.53 -14.40 5.42
CA ASP A 89 -8.86 -14.48 6.05
C ASP A 89 -9.81 -13.37 5.55
N ILE A 90 -9.23 -12.31 4.97
CA ILE A 90 -9.98 -11.17 4.43
C ILE A 90 -9.99 -11.30 2.89
N PRO A 91 -11.16 -11.53 2.26
CA PRO A 91 -11.25 -11.60 0.82
C PRO A 91 -11.22 -10.17 0.24
N VAL A 92 -10.03 -9.72 -0.16
CA VAL A 92 -9.80 -8.38 -0.69
C VAL A 92 -8.96 -8.46 -1.96
N TYR A 93 -9.30 -7.64 -2.95
CA TYR A 93 -8.44 -7.43 -4.11
C TYR A 93 -7.66 -6.13 -3.92
N ILE A 94 -6.35 -6.16 -4.14
CA ILE A 94 -5.49 -5.00 -3.91
C ILE A 94 -4.77 -4.65 -5.21
N THR A 95 -4.87 -3.39 -5.63
CA THR A 95 -4.18 -2.88 -6.82
C THR A 95 -3.43 -1.59 -6.51
N PHE A 96 -2.35 -1.38 -7.25
CA PHE A 96 -1.51 -0.19 -7.19
C PHE A 96 -1.52 0.49 -8.56
N THR A 97 -2.09 1.69 -8.64
CA THR A 97 -2.10 2.51 -9.87
C THR A 97 -1.07 3.62 -9.72
N LYS A 98 -0.11 3.72 -10.65
CA LYS A 98 0.91 4.78 -10.61
C LYS A 98 0.25 6.13 -10.90
N THR A 99 0.49 7.12 -10.05
CA THR A 99 -0.07 8.47 -10.20
C THR A 99 0.97 9.51 -10.57
N ALA A 100 2.23 9.33 -10.14
CA ALA A 100 3.34 10.20 -10.50
C ALA A 100 4.68 9.50 -10.29
N ASP A 101 5.71 9.92 -11.02
CA ASP A 101 7.10 9.54 -10.75
C ASP A 101 7.63 10.25 -9.50
N LEU A 102 8.65 9.68 -8.88
CA LEU A 102 9.41 10.35 -7.83
C LEU A 102 10.33 11.38 -8.49
N THR A 103 9.93 12.65 -8.55
CA THR A 103 10.78 13.72 -9.09
C THR A 103 11.38 14.53 -7.95
N GLY A 104 12.68 14.38 -7.73
CA GLY A 104 13.45 15.16 -6.76
C GLY A 104 14.74 14.42 -6.42
N ASP A 105 15.87 15.11 -6.59
CA ASP A 105 17.15 14.65 -6.04
C ASP A 105 17.01 14.44 -4.53
N GLU A 106 17.86 13.57 -3.95
CA GLU A 106 18.04 13.51 -2.50
C GLU A 106 18.14 14.94 -1.98
N CYS A 107 17.34 15.28 -0.97
CA CYS A 107 17.46 16.56 -0.30
C CYS A 107 18.85 16.54 0.36
N LEU A 108 19.87 17.00 -0.36
CA LEU A 108 21.20 17.28 0.19
C LEU A 108 20.96 18.40 1.18
N THR A 109 20.73 18.03 2.45
CA THR A 109 20.94 18.93 3.56
C THR A 109 22.43 19.19 3.61
N GLU A 110 22.93 20.06 2.73
CA GLU A 110 24.12 20.82 3.01
C GLU A 110 23.79 21.66 4.24
N PHE A 111 24.17 21.15 5.41
CA PHE A 111 24.34 21.98 6.58
C PHE A 111 25.43 22.98 6.20
N ILE A 112 25.03 24.22 5.95
CA ILE A 112 25.96 25.34 5.84
C ILE A 112 26.50 25.56 7.26
N ASP A 113 27.79 25.25 7.45
CA ASP A 113 28.56 25.55 8.67
C ASP A 113 28.59 27.07 8.97
#